data_AF-A0A4U7BAN5-F1
#
_entry.id   AF-A0A4U7BAN5-F1
#
_cell.length_a   1.000
_cell.length_b   1.000
_cell.length_c   1.000
_cell.angle_alpha   90.00
_cell.angle_beta   90.00
_cell.angle_gamma   90.00
#
_symmetry.space_group_name_H-M   'P 1'
#
loop_
_entity.id
_entity.type
_entity.pdbx_description
1 polymer ?
#
loop_
_entity_poly.entity_id
_entity_poly.type
_entity_poly.pdbx_seq_one_letter_code
_entity_poly.pdbx_strand_id
1 'polypeptide(L)'
;MALAKLDNSQYQNIVLVTNSALNYVTKDGETKQREPKTAALNIIHDAAAVEGMGAGNVSASFKQYGKWENFYINKNKETGTITLRPTKTPKDASTFVYINPVVTEEGKTFYAFNEKTEAGRSFTQGLSARDWQKDQNSEVLSYVEGRATLKNDELQAALKEKGPGYIAVISNSGIEIKSEADLKKGAQEVQNSVSKELENELPQKETQAKKKDEIEMA
;
A
#
# COMPACT_ATOMS: atom_id res chain seq x y z
N MET A 1 -3.87 -3.76 -9.46
CA MET A 1 -3.23 -2.58 -10.06
C MET A 1 -2.19 -2.07 -9.08
N ALA A 2 -1.06 -1.56 -9.56
CA ALA A 2 -0.03 -0.92 -8.75
C ALA A 2 0.49 0.33 -9.48
N LEU A 3 1.09 1.24 -8.73
CA LEU A 3 1.67 2.47 -9.27
C LEU A 3 3.18 2.46 -9.06
N ALA A 4 3.95 2.97 -10.01
CA ALA A 4 5.40 3.03 -9.91
C ALA A 4 5.98 4.29 -10.58
N LYS A 5 7.05 4.85 -10.01
CA LYS A 5 7.70 6.06 -10.51
C LYS A 5 9.22 6.00 -10.35
N LEU A 6 9.94 6.86 -11.05
CA LEU A 6 11.38 7.02 -10.82
C LEU A 6 11.64 7.70 -9.47
N ASP A 7 12.63 7.21 -8.72
CA ASP A 7 13.17 7.95 -7.58
C ASP A 7 14.06 9.11 -8.03
N ASN A 8 14.29 10.04 -7.12
CA ASN A 8 15.15 11.20 -7.36
C ASN A 8 16.64 10.87 -7.16
N SER A 9 17.02 9.60 -7.13
CA SER A 9 18.42 9.20 -7.00
C SER A 9 19.15 9.37 -8.33
N GLN A 10 20.48 9.38 -8.30
CA GLN A 10 21.30 9.42 -9.51
C GLN A 10 21.01 8.25 -10.49
N TYR A 11 20.56 7.11 -9.97
CA TYR A 11 20.26 5.92 -10.77
C TYR A 11 18.80 5.89 -11.26
N GLN A 12 17.94 6.75 -10.72
CA GLN A 12 16.51 6.86 -11.04
C GLN A 12 15.84 5.48 -11.08
N ASN A 13 15.85 4.77 -9.96
CA ASN A 13 15.24 3.45 -9.87
C ASN A 13 13.71 3.55 -9.93
N ILE A 14 13.04 2.55 -10.52
CA ILE A 14 11.59 2.46 -10.44
C ILE A 14 11.21 2.01 -9.02
N VAL A 15 10.53 2.89 -8.28
CA VAL A 15 10.00 2.66 -6.94
C VAL A 15 8.49 2.50 -7.02
N LEU A 16 7.96 1.47 -6.36
CA LEU A 16 6.52 1.27 -6.23
C LEU A 16 5.94 2.27 -5.24
N VAL A 17 4.79 2.84 -5.58
CA VAL A 17 4.04 3.73 -4.69
C VAL A 17 3.18 2.86 -3.77
N THR A 18 3.67 2.65 -2.55
CA THR A 18 3.08 1.77 -1.55
C THR A 18 2.71 2.53 -0.28
N ASN A 19 1.72 2.06 0.47
CA ASN A 19 1.35 2.68 1.75
C ASN A 19 2.23 2.18 2.91
N SER A 20 3.24 2.97 3.29
CA SER A 20 4.14 2.71 4.42
C SER A 20 3.74 3.41 5.72
N ALA A 21 2.63 4.15 5.75
CA ALA A 21 2.23 4.95 6.90
C ALA A 21 1.82 4.07 8.09
N LEU A 22 2.23 4.45 9.30
CA LEU A 22 1.79 3.80 10.54
C LEU A 22 0.46 4.38 11.03
N ASN A 23 0.24 5.66 10.79
CA ASN A 23 -1.00 6.33 11.22
C ASN A 23 -2.18 5.90 10.33
N TYR A 24 -3.34 5.72 10.94
CA TYR A 24 -4.62 5.56 10.26
C TYR A 24 -5.74 6.20 11.10
N VAL A 25 -6.81 6.63 10.44
CA VAL A 25 -7.98 7.20 11.09
C VAL A 25 -9.04 6.10 11.25
N THR A 26 -9.59 5.95 12.45
CA THR A 26 -10.70 5.02 12.71
C THR A 26 -12.01 5.57 12.13
N LYS A 27 -13.06 4.75 12.09
CA LYS A 27 -14.39 5.20 11.68
C LYS A 27 -14.92 6.36 12.56
N ASP A 28 -14.49 6.40 13.81
CA ASP A 28 -14.89 7.41 14.80
C ASP A 28 -14.04 8.69 14.72
N GLY A 29 -13.12 8.79 13.76
CA GLY A 29 -12.27 9.96 13.55
C GLY A 29 -10.98 9.99 14.39
N GLU A 30 -10.69 8.94 15.17
CA GLU A 30 -9.47 8.88 15.99
C GLU A 30 -8.26 8.48 15.15
N THR A 31 -7.13 9.17 15.31
CA THR A 31 -5.86 8.72 14.73
C THR A 31 -5.21 7.67 15.63
N LYS A 32 -4.92 6.49 15.06
CA LYS A 32 -4.22 5.38 15.72
C LYS A 32 -2.98 4.99 14.93
N GLN A 33 -2.03 4.33 15.61
CA GLN A 33 -0.84 3.80 14.99
C GLN A 33 -0.91 2.28 14.89
N ARG A 34 -0.67 1.74 13.70
CA ARG A 34 -0.46 0.31 13.50
C ARG A 34 1.00 -0.06 13.77
N GLU A 35 1.22 -1.33 14.10
CA GLU A 35 2.58 -1.85 14.25
C GLU A 35 3.38 -1.75 12.93
N PRO A 36 4.72 -1.54 12.99
CA PRO A 36 5.57 -1.46 11.80
C PRO A 36 5.42 -2.67 10.85
N LYS A 37 5.21 -3.87 11.39
CA LYS A 37 5.00 -5.08 10.59
C LYS A 37 3.75 -4.99 9.71
N THR A 38 2.68 -4.36 10.21
CA THR A 38 1.43 -4.18 9.45
C THR A 38 1.62 -3.22 8.28
N ALA A 39 2.40 -2.15 8.46
CA ALA A 39 2.74 -1.25 7.36
C ALA A 39 3.72 -1.90 6.37
N ALA A 40 4.68 -2.70 6.85
CA ALA A 40 5.58 -3.46 5.99
C ALA A 40 4.83 -4.46 5.10
N LEU A 41 3.77 -5.11 5.63
CA LEU A 41 2.92 -6.01 4.85
C LEU A 41 2.29 -5.33 3.64
N ASN A 42 1.88 -4.06 3.73
CA ASN A 42 1.33 -3.34 2.58
C ASN A 42 2.38 -3.23 1.46
N ILE A 43 3.60 -2.84 1.80
CA ILE A 43 4.72 -2.74 0.85
C ILE A 43 4.98 -4.10 0.19
N ILE A 44 5.05 -5.16 0.99
CA ILE A 44 5.33 -6.52 0.53
C ILE A 44 4.19 -7.04 -0.36
N HIS A 45 2.94 -6.79 0.02
CA HIS A 45 1.78 -7.23 -0.71
C HIS A 45 1.67 -6.54 -2.08
N ASP A 46 1.83 -5.21 -2.12
CA ASP A 46 1.83 -4.45 -3.37
C ASP A 46 2.97 -4.90 -4.30
N ALA A 47 4.16 -5.13 -3.74
CA ALA A 47 5.30 -5.64 -4.47
C ALA A 47 5.08 -7.05 -5.01
N ALA A 48 4.50 -7.96 -4.21
CA ALA A 48 4.17 -9.30 -4.65
C ALA A 48 3.04 -9.32 -5.70
N ALA A 49 2.13 -8.35 -5.68
CA ALA A 49 1.14 -8.18 -6.73
C ALA A 49 1.81 -7.82 -8.06
N VAL A 50 2.76 -6.88 -8.06
CA VAL A 50 3.55 -6.51 -9.25
C VAL A 50 4.38 -7.69 -9.76
N GLU A 51 4.99 -8.47 -8.86
CA GLU A 51 5.74 -9.68 -9.25
C GLU A 51 4.83 -10.70 -9.94
N GLY A 52 3.62 -10.91 -9.40
CA GLY A 52 2.62 -11.78 -10.01
C GLY A 52 2.10 -11.28 -11.38
N MET A 53 2.19 -9.98 -11.66
CA MET A 53 1.83 -9.38 -12.96
C MET A 53 2.92 -9.60 -14.03
N GLY A 54 4.12 -10.06 -13.65
CA GLY A 54 5.21 -10.31 -14.60
C GLY A 54 5.83 -9.03 -15.18
N ALA A 55 5.71 -7.89 -14.49
CA ALA A 55 6.22 -6.60 -14.95
C ALA A 55 7.75 -6.43 -14.85
N GLY A 56 8.47 -7.44 -14.35
CA GLY A 56 9.92 -7.43 -14.12
C GLY A 56 10.29 -7.97 -12.74
N ASN A 57 11.58 -7.88 -12.38
CA ASN A 57 12.06 -8.40 -11.10
C ASN A 57 11.75 -7.40 -9.98
N VAL A 58 11.05 -7.87 -8.96
CA VAL A 58 10.68 -7.03 -7.80
C VAL A 58 11.60 -7.29 -6.62
N SER A 59 12.03 -6.22 -5.97
CA SER A 59 12.81 -6.28 -4.73
C SER A 59 12.28 -5.28 -3.71
N ALA A 60 12.43 -5.58 -2.44
CA ALA A 60 12.12 -4.65 -1.37
C ALA A 60 13.32 -4.44 -0.45
N SER A 61 13.46 -3.22 0.03
CA SER A 61 14.45 -2.82 1.02
C SER A 61 13.72 -2.44 2.29
N PHE A 62 14.16 -2.96 3.43
CA PHE A 62 13.66 -2.58 4.76
C PHE A 62 14.83 -2.24 5.64
N LYS A 63 14.69 -1.19 6.45
CA LYS A 63 15.67 -0.90 7.48
C LYS A 63 15.38 -1.75 8.71
N GLN A 64 16.34 -2.57 9.08
CA GLN A 64 16.30 -3.51 10.18
C GLN A 64 17.46 -3.25 11.12
N TYR A 65 17.18 -3.08 12.42
CA TYR A 65 18.22 -2.80 13.43
C TYR A 65 19.19 -1.67 12.99
N GLY A 66 18.64 -0.62 12.37
CA GLY A 66 19.40 0.52 11.85
C GLY A 66 20.10 0.32 10.49
N LYS A 67 20.06 -0.86 9.88
CA LYS A 67 20.73 -1.17 8.60
C LYS A 67 19.72 -1.50 7.50
N TRP A 68 20.01 -1.10 6.27
CA TRP A 68 19.18 -1.48 5.13
C TRP A 68 19.47 -2.91 4.69
N GLU A 69 18.43 -3.75 4.73
CA GLU A 69 18.44 -5.10 4.22
C GLU A 69 17.57 -5.19 2.96
N ASN A 70 18.05 -5.94 1.96
CA ASN A 70 17.42 -6.03 0.64
C ASN A 70 16.99 -7.47 0.37
N PHE A 71 15.79 -7.61 -0.17
CA PHE A 71 15.14 -8.89 -0.42
C PHE A 71 14.60 -8.94 -1.85
N TYR A 72 14.80 -10.07 -2.53
CA TYR A 72 13.97 -10.43 -3.67
C TYR A 72 12.58 -10.83 -3.18
N ILE A 73 11.56 -10.44 -3.93
CA ILE A 73 10.17 -10.83 -3.66
C ILE A 73 9.76 -11.88 -4.66
N ASN A 74 9.16 -12.96 -4.17
CA ASN A 74 8.57 -14.01 -4.99
C ASN A 74 7.20 -14.40 -4.44
N LYS A 75 6.20 -14.50 -5.31
CA LYS A 75 4.88 -15.00 -4.95
C LYS A 75 4.67 -16.40 -5.53
N ASN A 76 4.39 -17.36 -4.67
CA ASN A 76 3.94 -18.68 -5.11
C ASN A 76 2.51 -18.54 -5.67
N LYS A 77 2.31 -18.91 -6.94
CA LYS A 77 1.02 -18.78 -7.63
C LYS A 77 -0.04 -19.74 -7.12
N GLU A 78 0.36 -20.90 -6.61
CA GLU A 78 -0.54 -21.96 -6.13
C GLU A 78 -1.00 -21.68 -4.70
N THR A 79 -0.06 -21.37 -3.80
CA THR A 79 -0.35 -21.19 -2.38
C THR A 79 -0.63 -19.75 -1.99
N GLY A 80 -0.31 -18.78 -2.86
CA GLY A 80 -0.33 -17.36 -2.55
C GLY A 80 0.80 -16.90 -1.62
N THR A 81 1.61 -17.80 -1.06
CA THR A 81 2.72 -17.47 -0.15
C THR A 81 3.70 -16.50 -0.81
N ILE A 82 4.02 -15.42 -0.09
CA ILE A 82 5.05 -14.48 -0.48
C ILE A 82 6.33 -14.84 0.27
N THR A 83 7.45 -14.88 -0.45
CA THR A 83 8.77 -15.14 0.13
C THR A 83 9.64 -13.91 -0.06
N LEU A 84 10.21 -13.40 1.03
CA LEU A 84 11.32 -12.46 0.99
C LEU A 84 12.61 -13.25 1.10
N ARG A 85 13.38 -13.24 0.01
CA ARG A 85 14.68 -13.91 -0.09
C ARG A 85 15.79 -12.87 0.07
N PRO A 86 16.61 -12.93 1.14
CA PRO A 86 17.70 -11.98 1.31
C PRO A 86 18.65 -12.00 0.11
N THR A 87 19.03 -10.83 -0.37
CA THR A 87 19.94 -10.68 -1.52
C THR A 87 21.37 -11.12 -1.24
N LYS A 88 21.81 -11.06 0.04
CA LYS A 88 23.14 -11.50 0.48
C LYS A 88 23.26 -13.02 0.58
N THR A 89 22.18 -13.71 0.93
CA THR A 89 22.12 -15.17 1.13
C THR A 89 20.97 -15.81 0.34
N PRO A 90 20.86 -15.58 -0.98
CA PRO A 90 19.65 -15.90 -1.74
C PRO A 90 19.42 -17.42 -1.92
N LYS A 91 20.41 -18.25 -1.58
CA LYS A 91 20.32 -19.71 -1.69
C LYS A 91 20.04 -20.39 -0.35
N ASP A 92 20.09 -19.66 0.76
CA ASP A 92 19.89 -20.21 2.10
C ASP A 92 18.44 -20.01 2.54
N ALA A 93 17.62 -21.06 2.34
CA ALA A 93 16.20 -21.05 2.65
C ALA A 93 15.90 -20.86 4.14
N SER A 94 16.86 -21.10 5.05
CA SER A 94 16.68 -20.85 6.49
C SER A 94 16.59 -19.36 6.81
N THR A 95 17.14 -18.51 5.94
CA THR A 95 17.13 -17.05 6.07
C THR A 95 15.90 -16.39 5.43
N PHE A 96 15.02 -17.17 4.80
CA PHE A 96 13.87 -16.62 4.08
C PHE A 96 12.76 -16.23 5.05
N VAL A 97 12.13 -15.10 4.77
CA VAL A 97 10.93 -14.64 5.49
C VAL A 97 9.72 -15.02 4.67
N TYR A 98 8.84 -15.83 5.26
CA TYR A 98 7.61 -16.27 4.61
C TYR A 98 6.44 -15.45 5.13
N ILE A 99 5.59 -15.02 4.21
CA ILE A 99 4.32 -14.35 4.48
C ILE A 99 3.22 -15.20 3.85
N ASN A 100 2.36 -15.76 4.68
CA ASN A 100 1.35 -16.71 4.26
C ASN A 100 -0.03 -16.07 4.24
N PRO A 101 -0.89 -16.44 3.27
CA PRO A 101 -2.30 -16.16 3.39
C PRO A 101 -2.89 -16.93 4.58
N VAL A 102 -3.75 -16.27 5.33
CA VAL A 102 -4.53 -16.79 6.45
C VAL A 102 -5.99 -16.54 6.10
N VAL A 103 -6.78 -17.61 6.07
CA VAL A 103 -8.21 -17.55 5.80
C VAL A 103 -8.93 -17.51 7.15
N THR A 104 -9.78 -16.50 7.35
CA THR A 104 -10.65 -16.40 8.53
C THR A 104 -11.80 -17.39 8.43
N GLU A 105 -12.50 -17.62 9.54
CA GLU A 105 -13.73 -18.43 9.57
C GLU A 105 -14.82 -17.88 8.63
N GLU A 106 -14.82 -16.56 8.40
CA GLU A 106 -15.71 -15.87 7.45
C GLU A 106 -15.25 -15.97 5.98
N GLY A 107 -14.18 -16.71 5.68
CA GLY A 107 -13.63 -16.86 4.33
C GLY A 107 -12.81 -15.65 3.83
N LYS A 108 -12.56 -14.65 4.67
CA LYS A 108 -11.69 -13.51 4.30
C LYS A 108 -10.23 -13.93 4.37
N THR A 109 -9.45 -13.55 3.37
CA THR A 109 -8.01 -13.84 3.36
C THR A 109 -7.21 -12.60 3.71
N PHE A 110 -6.27 -12.72 4.64
CA PHE A 110 -5.25 -11.71 4.93
C PHE A 110 -3.85 -12.34 4.94
N TYR A 111 -2.81 -11.53 4.91
CA TYR A 111 -1.43 -12.02 4.91
C TYR A 111 -0.79 -11.82 6.29
N ALA A 112 -0.03 -12.82 6.75
CA ALA A 112 0.68 -12.77 8.02
C ALA A 112 2.12 -13.31 7.89
N PHE A 113 3.06 -12.70 8.61
CA PHE A 113 4.41 -13.20 8.72
C PHE A 113 4.44 -14.56 9.43
N ASN A 114 5.27 -15.47 8.95
CA ASN A 114 5.57 -16.71 9.66
C ASN A 114 6.60 -16.46 10.78
N GLU A 115 6.15 -15.97 11.93
CA GLU A 115 7.00 -15.68 13.09
C GLU A 115 7.40 -16.93 13.91
N LYS A 116 6.99 -18.12 13.45
CA LYS A 116 7.46 -19.39 14.02
C LYS A 116 8.93 -19.65 13.64
N THR A 117 9.40 -19.09 12.53
CA THR A 117 10.82 -19.16 12.14
C THR A 117 11.61 -18.01 12.75
N GLU A 118 12.91 -18.23 12.98
CA GLU A 118 13.81 -17.18 13.47
C GLU A 118 13.89 -16.01 12.49
N ALA A 119 14.01 -16.29 11.19
CA ALA A 119 14.04 -15.26 10.15
C ALA A 119 12.78 -14.39 10.16
N GLY A 120 11.58 -14.99 10.26
CA GLY A 120 10.33 -14.25 10.31
C GLY A 120 10.21 -13.38 11.55
N ARG A 121 10.58 -13.92 12.73
CA ARG A 121 10.56 -13.17 13.99
C ARG A 121 11.58 -12.04 14.01
N SER A 122 12.80 -12.29 13.56
CA SER A 122 13.86 -11.27 13.49
C SER A 122 13.49 -10.16 12.52
N PHE A 123 12.88 -10.50 11.38
CA PHE A 123 12.37 -9.51 10.44
C PHE A 123 11.37 -8.57 11.11
N THR A 124 10.30 -9.11 11.73
CA THR A 124 9.23 -8.28 12.29
C THR A 124 9.68 -7.44 13.47
N GLN A 125 10.56 -7.97 14.33
CA GLN A 125 11.13 -7.26 15.48
C GLN A 125 12.17 -6.21 15.09
N GLY A 126 12.87 -6.40 13.97
CA GLY A 126 13.93 -5.51 13.52
C GLY A 126 13.46 -4.26 12.79
N LEU A 127 12.21 -4.24 12.29
CA LEU A 127 11.68 -3.16 11.45
C LEU A 127 11.80 -1.80 12.13
N SER A 128 12.46 -0.87 11.44
CA SER A 128 12.59 0.52 11.88
C SER A 128 11.43 1.38 11.36
N ALA A 129 11.01 2.35 12.17
CA ALA A 129 10.07 3.38 11.78
C ALA A 129 10.72 4.77 11.92
N ARG A 130 10.24 5.72 11.13
CA ARG A 130 10.63 7.12 11.19
C ARG A 130 9.40 7.99 11.34
N ASP A 131 9.52 8.96 12.25
CA ASP A 131 8.58 10.05 12.40
C ASP A 131 9.04 11.23 11.55
N TRP A 132 8.08 11.85 10.86
CA TRP A 132 8.25 13.08 10.11
C TRP A 132 7.23 14.09 10.59
N GLN A 133 7.72 15.23 11.06
CA GLN A 133 6.89 16.35 11.46
C GLN A 133 6.93 17.39 10.35
N LYS A 134 5.77 17.81 9.86
CA LYS A 134 5.68 18.97 8.97
C LYS A 134 5.67 20.21 9.85
N ASP A 135 6.62 21.13 9.62
CA ASP A 135 6.95 22.28 10.49
C ASP A 135 5.81 23.26 10.81
N GLN A 136 4.56 23.00 10.42
CA GLN A 136 3.44 23.94 10.56
C GLN A 136 2.13 23.35 11.14
N ASN A 137 1.99 22.03 11.28
CA ASN A 137 0.68 21.42 11.61
C ASN A 137 0.64 20.53 12.87
N SER A 138 1.74 20.41 13.62
CA SER A 138 1.89 19.51 14.79
C SER A 138 1.60 18.01 14.51
N GLU A 139 1.18 17.65 13.30
CA GLU A 139 0.89 16.28 12.91
C GLU A 139 2.21 15.54 12.65
N VAL A 140 2.46 14.53 13.48
CA VAL A 140 3.60 13.62 13.32
C VAL A 140 3.14 12.49 12.42
N LEU A 141 3.71 12.40 11.22
CA LEU A 141 3.49 11.30 10.31
C LEU A 141 4.56 10.24 10.54
N SER A 142 4.14 9.05 10.97
CA SER A 142 5.03 7.93 11.22
C SER A 142 4.97 6.94 10.05
N TYR A 143 6.12 6.42 9.61
CA TYR A 143 6.22 5.47 8.50
C TYR A 143 7.22 4.35 8.82
N VAL A 144 6.96 3.14 8.31
CA VAL A 144 8.01 2.11 8.28
C VAL A 144 9.09 2.51 7.27
N GLU A 145 10.37 2.38 7.64
CA GLU A 145 11.50 2.61 6.74
C GLU A 145 11.63 1.41 5.78
N GLY A 146 10.76 1.39 4.76
CA GLY A 146 10.72 0.35 3.74
C GLY A 146 10.34 0.91 2.38
N ARG A 147 10.80 0.24 1.31
CA ARG A 147 10.43 0.56 -0.08
C ARG A 147 10.46 -0.68 -0.95
N ALA A 148 9.65 -0.69 -2.00
CA ALA A 148 9.71 -1.70 -3.05
C ALA A 148 10.17 -1.07 -4.37
N THR A 149 10.91 -1.85 -5.14
CA THR A 149 11.55 -1.45 -6.40
C THR A 149 11.27 -2.48 -7.48
N LEU A 150 11.19 -2.02 -8.71
CA LEU A 150 10.99 -2.84 -9.90
C LEU A 150 12.19 -2.67 -10.83
N LYS A 151 12.82 -3.77 -11.21
CA LYS A 151 13.79 -3.77 -12.31
C LYS A 151 13.08 -4.13 -13.61
N ASN A 152 12.93 -3.12 -14.46
CA ASN A 152 12.44 -3.22 -15.83
C ASN A 152 13.11 -2.10 -16.64
N ASP A 153 14.09 -2.46 -17.46
CA ASP A 153 14.95 -1.50 -18.16
C ASP A 153 14.18 -0.72 -19.23
N GLU A 154 13.23 -1.36 -19.92
CA GLU A 154 12.36 -0.73 -20.92
C GLU A 154 11.43 0.31 -20.28
N LEU A 155 10.77 -0.05 -19.19
CA LEU A 155 9.91 0.87 -18.44
C LEU A 155 10.72 2.03 -17.85
N GLN A 156 11.94 1.76 -17.38
CA GLN A 156 12.80 2.80 -16.82
C GLN A 156 13.17 3.81 -17.90
N ALA A 157 13.53 3.35 -19.10
CA ALA A 157 13.81 4.22 -20.24
C ALA A 157 12.58 5.04 -20.64
N ALA A 158 11.40 4.42 -20.73
CA ALA A 158 10.16 5.09 -21.08
C ALA A 158 9.76 6.18 -20.06
N LEU A 159 9.91 5.93 -18.75
CA LEU A 159 9.68 6.93 -17.71
C LEU A 159 10.70 8.07 -17.77
N LYS A 160 11.97 7.77 -18.09
CA LYS A 160 13.03 8.79 -18.25
C LYS A 160 12.74 9.72 -19.43
N GLU A 161 12.29 9.16 -20.55
CA GLU A 161 11.93 9.92 -21.75
C GLU A 161 10.76 10.88 -21.50
N LYS A 162 9.76 10.45 -20.72
CA LYS A 162 8.62 11.30 -20.33
C LYS A 162 8.99 12.39 -19.33
N GLY A 163 9.96 12.11 -18.46
CA GLY A 163 10.45 13.06 -17.47
C GLY A 163 9.64 13.10 -16.17
N PRO A 164 9.92 14.09 -15.29
CA PRO A 164 9.28 14.21 -13.98
C PRO A 164 7.76 14.36 -14.08
N GLY A 165 7.04 13.81 -13.08
CA GLY A 165 5.58 13.91 -13.02
C GLY A 165 4.82 12.86 -13.83
N TYR A 166 5.51 11.86 -14.39
CA TYR A 166 4.91 10.67 -14.98
C TYR A 166 5.01 9.46 -14.06
N ILE A 167 4.00 8.60 -14.13
CA ILE A 167 3.84 7.42 -13.30
C ILE A 167 3.35 6.24 -14.15
N ALA A 168 3.89 5.06 -13.86
CA ALA A 168 3.48 3.82 -14.47
C ALA A 168 2.32 3.21 -13.68
N VAL A 169 1.26 2.83 -14.38
CA VAL A 169 0.12 2.05 -13.90
C VAL A 169 0.34 0.61 -14.36
N ILE A 170 0.58 -0.29 -13.40
CA ILE A 170 0.89 -1.70 -13.64
C ILE A 170 -0.33 -2.54 -13.31
N SER A 171 -0.73 -3.42 -14.22
CA SER A 171 -1.91 -4.27 -14.09
C SER A 171 -1.72 -5.60 -14.81
N ASN A 172 -2.65 -6.55 -14.61
CA ASN A 172 -2.65 -7.82 -15.35
C ASN A 172 -2.84 -7.63 -16.87
N SER A 173 -3.40 -6.50 -17.31
CA SER A 173 -3.58 -6.19 -18.73
C SER A 173 -2.38 -5.47 -19.35
N GLY A 174 -1.35 -5.15 -18.56
CA GLY A 174 -0.14 -4.48 -19.03
C GLY A 174 0.23 -3.24 -18.22
N ILE A 175 1.17 -2.47 -18.78
CA ILE A 175 1.75 -1.26 -18.19
C ILE A 175 1.35 -0.06 -19.02
N GLU A 176 0.81 0.97 -18.38
CA GLU A 176 0.43 2.25 -18.98
C GLU A 176 1.18 3.39 -18.28
N ILE A 177 1.67 4.39 -19.02
CA ILE A 177 2.33 5.58 -18.43
C ILE A 177 1.39 6.77 -18.53
N LYS A 178 1.07 7.37 -17.38
CA LYS A 178 0.20 8.56 -17.26
C LYS A 178 0.93 9.70 -16.56
N SER A 179 0.45 10.92 -16.75
CA SER A 179 0.89 12.02 -15.89
C SER A 179 0.23 11.90 -14.51
N GLU A 180 0.92 12.34 -13.45
CA GLU A 180 0.36 12.43 -12.10
C GLU A 180 -0.86 13.36 -12.06
N ALA A 181 -0.90 14.37 -12.94
CA ALA A 181 -2.02 15.30 -13.04
C ALA A 181 -3.30 14.60 -13.56
N ASP A 182 -3.17 13.74 -14.57
CA ASP A 182 -4.32 13.02 -15.13
C ASP A 182 -4.87 11.99 -14.14
N LEU A 183 -4.00 11.33 -13.37
CA LEU A 183 -4.45 10.44 -12.30
C LEU A 183 -5.20 11.17 -11.19
N LYS A 184 -4.74 12.37 -10.80
CA LYS A 184 -5.43 13.18 -9.78
C LYS A 184 -6.80 13.65 -10.26
N LYS A 185 -6.91 14.10 -11.52
CA LYS A 185 -8.18 14.48 -12.13
C LYS A 185 -9.14 13.29 -12.19
N GLY A 186 -8.67 12.13 -12.67
CA GLY A 186 -9.48 10.91 -12.71
C GLY A 186 -9.95 10.45 -11.32
N ALA A 187 -9.08 10.52 -10.29
CA ALA A 187 -9.47 10.20 -8.93
C ALA A 187 -10.54 11.15 -8.38
N GLN A 188 -10.43 12.44 -8.69
CA GLN A 188 -11.41 13.45 -8.28
C GLN A 188 -12.74 13.31 -9.03
N GLU A 189 -12.71 12.93 -10.30
CA GLU A 189 -13.92 12.64 -11.10
C GLU A 189 -14.66 11.39 -10.59
N VAL A 190 -13.94 10.32 -10.27
CA VAL A 190 -14.53 9.10 -9.66
C VAL A 190 -15.11 9.40 -8.28
N GLN A 191 -14.42 10.20 -7.47
CA GLN A 191 -14.94 10.61 -6.16
C GLN A 191 -16.21 11.47 -6.31
N ASN A 192 -16.25 12.37 -7.28
CA ASN A 192 -17.43 13.18 -7.58
C ASN A 192 -18.59 12.36 -8.15
N SER A 193 -18.34 11.32 -8.95
CA SER A 193 -19.42 10.45 -9.47
C SER A 193 -20.00 9.56 -8.38
N VAL A 194 -19.16 9.00 -7.49
CA VAL A 194 -19.62 8.22 -6.33
C VAL A 194 -20.42 9.11 -5.36
N SER A 195 -19.99 10.35 -5.13
CA SER A 195 -20.75 11.31 -4.31
C SER A 195 -22.11 11.66 -4.93
N LYS A 196 -22.21 11.80 -6.27
CA LYS A 196 -23.47 12.06 -6.97
C LYS A 196 -24.42 10.86 -6.99
N GLU A 197 -23.90 9.63 -7.07
CA GLU A 197 -24.71 8.41 -6.95
C GLU A 197 -25.25 8.24 -5.53
N LEU A 198 -24.44 8.51 -4.49
CA LEU A 198 -24.90 8.52 -3.09
C LEU A 198 -25.93 9.63 -2.79
N GLU A 199 -25.86 10.77 -3.48
CA GLU A 199 -26.87 11.85 -3.38
C GLU A 199 -28.21 11.45 -4.02
N ASN A 200 -28.19 10.62 -5.07
CA ASN A 200 -29.39 10.15 -5.76
C ASN A 200 -30.04 8.92 -5.10
N GLU A 201 -29.35 8.22 -4.18
CA GLU A 201 -29.89 7.07 -3.44
C GLU A 201 -30.48 7.42 -2.06
N LEU A 202 -30.42 8.68 -1.62
CA LEU A 202 -31.15 9.13 -0.43
C LEU A 202 -32.66 9.22 -0.76
N PRO A 203 -33.54 8.44 -0.10
CA PRO A 203 -34.97 8.56 -0.33
C PRO A 203 -35.44 9.96 0.10
N GLN A 204 -36.07 10.68 -0.82
CA GLN A 204 -36.88 11.86 -0.49
C GLN A 204 -38.00 11.41 0.46
N LYS A 205 -37.73 11.43 1.77
CA LYS A 205 -38.78 11.21 2.77
C LYS A 205 -39.69 12.42 2.77
N GLU A 206 -40.85 12.23 2.16
CA GLU A 206 -42.03 13.06 2.26
C GLU A 206 -42.26 13.52 3.70
N THR A 207 -42.40 14.83 3.86
CA THR A 207 -42.79 15.43 5.13
C THR A 207 -44.29 15.27 5.27
N GLN A 208 -44.74 14.21 5.95
CA GLN A 208 -46.08 14.13 6.52
C GLN A 208 -46.02 13.68 7.98
N ALA A 209 -46.16 14.62 8.91
CA ALA A 209 -46.70 14.32 10.24
C ALA A 209 -47.26 15.58 10.93
N LYS A 210 -48.59 15.66 10.94
CA LYS A 210 -49.44 16.00 12.10
C LYS A 210 -49.25 17.37 12.77
N LYS A 211 -50.10 18.32 12.38
CA LYS A 211 -50.77 19.21 13.35
C LYS A 211 -51.90 18.44 14.02
N LYS A 212 -51.70 18.01 15.27
CA LYS A 212 -52.75 17.77 16.24
C LYS A 212 -52.12 17.81 17.64
N ASP A 213 -52.46 18.88 18.35
CA ASP A 213 -52.88 18.90 19.77
C ASP A 213 -52.24 20.06 20.53
N GLU A 214 -53.13 21.00 20.92
CA GLU A 214 -53.10 22.03 21.97
C GLU A 214 -53.90 23.23 21.43
N ILE A 215 -55.04 23.67 21.97
CA ILE A 215 -55.47 23.79 23.37
C ILE A 215 -57.01 23.77 23.44
N GLU A 216 -57.55 22.97 24.37
CA GLU A 216 -58.83 23.21 25.03
C GLU A 216 -58.50 23.93 26.35
N MET A 217 -58.84 25.22 26.45
CA MET A 217 -59.01 25.99 27.69
C MET A 217 -59.48 27.41 27.34
N ALA A 218 -60.78 27.65 27.60
CA ALA A 218 -61.52 28.92 27.79
C ALA A 218 -62.80 28.97 26.95
#